data_AF-A0A7K2JZ92-F1
#
_entry.id   AF-A0A7K2JZ92-F1
#
_cell.length_a   1.000
_cell.length_b   1.000
_cell.length_c   1.000
_cell.angle_alpha   90.00
_cell.angle_beta   90.00
_cell.angle_gamma   90.00
#
_symmetry.space_group_name_H-M   'P 1'
#
loop_
_entity.id
_entity.type
_entity.pdbx_description
1 polymer ?
#
loop_
_entity_poly.entity_id
_entity_poly.type
_entity_poly.pdbx_seq_one_letter_code
_entity_poly.pdbx_strand_id
1 'polypeptide(L)' 'FNAARLLGVSGSVGRLAPGCAGDVLLVDSDPLDDVATLSRPVSVVRAGTIC' A
#
# COMPACT_ATOMS: atom_id res chain seq x y z
N PHE A 1 -0.81 5.10 6.69
CA PHE A 1 -0.12 5.64 7.89
C PHE A 1 -0.89 5.47 9.21
N ASN A 2 -2.19 5.80 9.33
CA ASN A 2 -2.92 5.73 10.62
C ASN A 2 -2.84 4.36 11.33
N ALA A 3 -3.07 3.27 10.59
CA ALA A 3 -2.93 1.91 11.13
C ALA A 3 -1.49 1.60 11.57
N ALA A 4 -0.49 1.97 10.77
CA ALA A 4 0.92 1.77 11.13
C ALA A 4 1.29 2.49 12.44
N ARG A 5 0.74 3.69 12.66
CA ARG A 5 0.92 4.44 13.92
C ARG A 5 0.26 3.76 15.10
N LEU A 6 -1.00 3.32 14.92
CA LEU A 6 -1.72 2.59 15.95
C LEU A 6 -0.98 1.31 16.37
N LEU A 7 -0.34 0.64 15.41
CA LEU A 7 0.41 -0.61 15.62
C LEU A 7 1.88 -0.40 16.01
N GLY A 8 2.36 0.85 16.14
CA GLY A 8 3.75 1.13 16.54
C GLY A 8 4.81 0.83 15.47
N VAL A 9 4.42 0.70 14.19
CA VAL A 9 5.30 0.29 13.07
C VAL A 9 5.42 1.35 11.98
N SER A 10 5.11 2.62 12.28
CA SER A 10 5.16 3.74 11.32
C SER A 10 6.51 3.96 10.62
N GLY A 11 7.61 3.45 11.18
CA GLY A 11 8.95 3.58 10.59
C GLY A 11 9.24 2.57 9.48
N SER A 12 8.40 1.54 9.32
CA SER A 12 8.66 0.43 8.39
C SER A 12 7.52 0.12 7.43
N VAL A 13 6.28 0.57 7.68
CA VAL A 13 5.13 0.27 6.80
C VAL A 13 4.15 1.44 6.63
N GLY A 14 3.29 1.34 5.62
CA GLY A 14 2.15 2.24 5.43
C GLY A 14 2.48 3.58 4.76
N ARG A 15 3.67 3.68 4.13
CA ARG A 15 4.13 4.75 3.25
C ARG A 15 5.07 4.17 2.18
N LEU A 16 5.00 4.70 0.97
CA LEU A 16 6.02 4.46 -0.06
C LEU A 16 7.18 5.43 0.15
N ALA A 17 8.22 4.97 0.84
CA ALA A 17 9.43 5.75 1.13
C ALA A 17 10.64 4.82 1.38
N PRO A 18 11.88 5.28 1.17
CA PRO A 18 13.07 4.51 1.52
C PRO A 18 13.04 4.04 2.99
N GLY A 19 13.47 2.80 3.21
CA GLY A 19 13.47 2.16 4.54
C GLY A 19 12.13 1.53 4.95
N CYS A 20 11.04 1.77 4.21
CA CYS A 20 9.79 1.04 4.40
C CYS A 20 9.79 -0.29 3.61
N ALA A 21 8.99 -1.25 4.06
CA ALA A 21 8.72 -2.48 3.33
C ALA A 21 8.12 -2.15 1.94
N GLY A 22 8.54 -2.91 0.93
CA GLY A 22 8.04 -2.80 -0.44
C GLY A 22 6.66 -3.42 -0.62
N ASP A 23 5.69 -2.98 0.18
CA ASP A 23 4.29 -3.39 0.10
C ASP A 23 3.51 -2.37 -0.74
N VAL A 24 2.95 -2.82 -1.87
CA VAL A 24 2.32 -1.93 -2.87
C VAL A 24 1.06 -2.58 -3.44
N LEU A 25 0.03 -1.76 -3.64
CA LEU A 25 -1.16 -2.11 -4.41
C LEU A 25 -1.10 -1.38 -5.76
N LEU A 26 -1.19 -2.11 -6.87
CA LEU A 26 -1.33 -1.50 -8.19
C LEU A 26 -2.80 -1.48 -8.58
N VAL A 27 -3.26 -0.33 -9.06
CA VAL A 27 -4.61 -0.09 -9.58
C VAL A 27 -4.50 0.58 -10.95
N ASP A 28 -5.47 0.34 -11.83
CA ASP A 28 -5.50 0.85 -13.20
C ASP A 28 -6.25 2.19 -13.34
N SER A 29 -6.88 2.65 -12.26
CA SER A 29 -7.70 3.86 -12.20
C SER A 29 -7.35 4.69 -10.96
N ASP A 30 -7.66 6.00 -10.99
CA ASP A 30 -7.35 6.90 -9.87
C ASP A 30 -8.31 6.66 -8.69
N PRO A 31 -7.81 6.21 -7.52
CA PRO A 31 -8.65 5.99 -6.34
C PRO A 31 -9.14 7.29 -5.68
N LEU A 32 -8.62 8.46 -6.06
CA LEU A 32 -9.14 9.76 -5.62
C LEU A 32 -10.42 10.13 -6.36
N ASP A 33 -10.60 9.66 -7.59
CA ASP A 33 -11.84 9.83 -8.36
C ASP A 33 -12.88 8.77 -7.97
N ASP A 34 -12.47 7.50 -7.83
CA ASP A 34 -13.33 6.40 -7.36
C ASP A 34 -12.61 5.44 -6.41
N VAL A 35 -12.95 5.54 -5.13
CA VAL A 35 -12.40 4.70 -4.05
C VAL A 35 -12.73 3.20 -4.23
N ALA A 36 -13.80 2.85 -4.95
CA ALA A 36 -14.20 1.46 -5.18
C ALA A 36 -13.12 0.67 -5.95
N THR A 37 -12.27 1.36 -6.72
CA THR A 37 -11.10 0.78 -7.40
C THR A 37 -10.18 0.01 -6.45
N LEU A 38 -10.05 0.44 -5.20
CA LEU A 38 -9.20 -0.24 -4.20
C LEU A 38 -9.68 -1.67 -3.86
N SER A 39 -10.93 -2.02 -4.18
CA SER A 39 -11.47 -3.37 -3.95
C SER A 39 -11.02 -4.39 -4.98
N ARG A 40 -10.48 -3.95 -6.13
CA ARG A 40 -10.09 -4.81 -7.26
C ARG A 40 -8.72 -4.37 -7.81
N PRO A 41 -7.65 -4.59 -7.04
CA PRO A 41 -6.31 -4.27 -7.51
C PRO A 41 -5.89 -5.13 -8.71
N VAL A 42 -5.09 -4.53 -9.58
CA VAL A 42 -4.48 -5.22 -10.74
C VAL A 42 -3.39 -6.18 -10.28
N SER A 43 -2.63 -5.79 -9.26
CA SER A 43 -1.55 -6.59 -8.70
C SER A 43 -1.28 -6.22 -7.26
N VAL A 44 -0.80 -7.19 -6.49
CA VAL A 44 -0.29 -6.98 -5.13
C VAL A 44 1.21 -7.26 -5.14
N VAL A 45 1.99 -6.38 -4.50
CA VAL A 45 3.39 -6.62 -4.19
C VAL A 45 3.53 -6.65 -2.67
N ARG A 46 4.15 -7.71 -2.16
CA ARG A 46 4.44 -7.88 -0.73
C ARG A 46 5.93 -8.10 -0.54
N ALA A 47 6.56 -7.27 0.30
CA ALA A 47 8.00 -7.30 0.55
C ALA A 47 8.85 -7.39 -0.73
N GLY A 48 8.46 -6.67 -1.79
CA GLY A 48 9.14 -6.66 -3.08
C GLY A 48 8.87 -7.87 -3.98
N THR A 49 7.97 -8.78 -3.59
CA THR A 49 7.57 -9.95 -4.40
C THR A 49 6.15 -9.78 -4.92
N ILE A 50 5.92 -10.07 -6.20
CA ILE A 50 4.59 -10.06 -6.81
C ILE A 50 3.80 -11.28 -6.33
N CYS A 51 2.56 -11.07 -5.90
CA CYS A 51 1.64 -12.10 -5.39
C CYS A 51 0.45 -12.32 -6.31
#